data_AF-A0A942ELI7-F1
#
_entry.id   AF-A0A942ELI7-F1
#
_cell.length_a   1.000
_cell.length_b   1.000
_cell.length_c   1.000
_cell.angle_alpha   90.00
_cell.angle_beta   90.00
_cell.angle_gamma   90.00
#
_symmetry.space_group_name_H-M   'P 1'
#
loop_
_entity.id
_entity.type
_entity.pdbx_description
1 polymer ?
#
loop_
_entity_poly.entity_id
_entity_poly.type
_entity_poly.pdbx_seq_one_letter_code
_entity_poly.pdbx_strand_id
1 'polypeptide(L)'
;MSDISLESVLISNFQTSGDADKVTEMLKSKLGLSVRYRVARLAIGRSLGEPTFPTQNVDSQGRSIKGDLMFGIDEYPLWVGLLITSIKQHVPKPELSIATLQNAVRRHWHRGIYLLLDDWKESGEDPRKFWEIQVYRRAMLPDTVTKKGKFGEKQRDEDFGFTGVAKPVYVNLGKEVDAPHESYRHLVNGVGGSPHMAIMGQSGSGKTRIMKEMLKQMHEQTGAPVILLDLGKGDLANDTALIDALEAKILRVPEDGIPLDMFYGSNQNEEIATDTVMGFRDSFSSVVQSKLGAKQLDNLREALKPLFASNEKITLENVRSSLSQYYDINDLKVDSVMSTINDLTQYKIFKPDYSPQQFFSRSWIITFAHAHETIKNLAVFLLMDALNIYMKRSEEAPQDSEGNRAIRLVLAIDEARHLLSSKHDALSDNIRLHRSKGLVVTLASQSPDDYDGKSDDYLENIGLPICFNTNAVATKVLQNMFKGKVQFSSLQRGVCFTLKDHRAIRIKAFE
;
A
#
# COMPACT_ATOMS: atom_id res chain seq x y z
N MET A 1 3.96 -40.71 -11.26
CA MET A 1 4.49 -39.53 -11.97
C MET A 1 3.29 -38.87 -12.64
N SER A 2 3.11 -37.56 -12.49
CA SER A 2 2.02 -36.84 -13.13
C SER A 2 2.46 -36.42 -14.54
N ASP A 3 1.99 -37.12 -15.56
CA ASP A 3 2.37 -36.90 -16.97
C ASP A 3 1.62 -35.72 -17.64
N ILE A 4 0.99 -34.84 -16.86
CA ILE A 4 0.26 -33.69 -17.39
C ILE A 4 1.16 -32.45 -17.40
N SER A 5 1.61 -32.05 -18.58
CA SER A 5 2.25 -30.73 -18.77
C SER A 5 1.21 -29.70 -19.21
N LEU A 6 1.39 -28.46 -18.78
CA LEU A 6 0.55 -27.33 -19.16
C LEU A 6 0.50 -27.13 -20.69
N GLU A 7 1.62 -27.36 -21.37
CA GLU A 7 1.72 -27.36 -22.83
C GLU A 7 0.89 -28.47 -23.48
N SER A 8 0.91 -29.68 -22.91
CA SER A 8 0.13 -30.82 -23.42
C SER A 8 -1.38 -30.57 -23.37
N VAL A 9 -1.84 -29.78 -22.41
CA VAL A 9 -3.25 -29.39 -22.29
C VAL A 9 -3.66 -28.43 -23.41
N LEU A 10 -2.82 -27.44 -23.74
CA LEU A 10 -3.12 -26.44 -24.78
C LEU A 10 -3.25 -27.07 -26.16
N ILE A 11 -2.42 -28.07 -26.48
CA ILE A 11 -2.47 -28.78 -27.76
C ILE A 11 -3.54 -29.89 -27.82
N SER A 12 -4.15 -30.22 -26.68
CA SER A 12 -5.16 -31.28 -26.58
C SER A 12 -6.53 -30.82 -27.07
N ASN A 13 -7.37 -31.80 -27.39
CA ASN A 13 -8.74 -31.62 -27.87
C ASN A 13 -9.76 -31.92 -26.75
N PHE A 14 -10.77 -31.06 -26.60
CA PHE A 14 -11.81 -31.16 -25.59
C PHE A 14 -13.20 -31.16 -26.22
N GLN A 15 -14.07 -32.05 -25.76
CA GLN A 15 -15.44 -32.17 -26.27
C GLN A 15 -16.43 -32.61 -25.19
N THR A 16 -17.69 -32.26 -25.39
CA THR A 16 -18.85 -32.68 -24.57
C THR A 16 -19.62 -33.84 -25.23
N SER A 17 -20.79 -34.21 -24.75
CA SER A 17 -21.66 -35.18 -25.44
C SER A 17 -22.34 -34.60 -26.67
N GLY A 18 -22.81 -35.46 -27.56
CA GLY A 18 -23.56 -35.06 -28.76
C GLY A 18 -24.82 -34.24 -28.43
N ASP A 19 -25.55 -34.56 -27.37
CA ASP A 19 -26.76 -33.80 -27.01
C ASP A 19 -26.44 -32.46 -26.35
N ALA A 20 -25.44 -32.42 -25.46
CA ALA A 20 -24.95 -31.16 -24.90
C ALA A 20 -24.35 -30.25 -25.99
N ASP A 21 -23.81 -30.84 -27.06
CA ASP A 21 -23.30 -30.12 -28.24
C ASP A 21 -24.40 -29.31 -28.93
N LYS A 22 -25.56 -29.95 -29.16
CA LYS A 22 -26.73 -29.33 -29.79
C LYS A 22 -27.25 -28.17 -28.94
N VAL A 23 -27.35 -28.37 -27.63
CA VAL A 23 -27.77 -27.31 -26.69
C VAL A 23 -26.75 -26.16 -26.67
N THR A 24 -25.46 -26.46 -26.76
CA THR A 24 -24.40 -25.44 -26.86
C THR A 24 -24.58 -24.56 -28.10
N GLU A 25 -24.88 -25.13 -29.27
CA GLU A 25 -25.14 -24.33 -30.48
C GLU A 25 -26.39 -23.49 -30.38
N MET A 26 -27.46 -24.08 -29.84
CA MET A 26 -28.71 -23.36 -29.63
C MET A 26 -28.49 -22.14 -28.73
N LEU A 27 -27.83 -22.30 -27.57
CA LEU A 27 -27.51 -21.18 -26.68
C LEU A 27 -26.51 -20.20 -27.29
N LYS A 28 -25.53 -20.67 -28.07
CA LYS A 28 -24.61 -19.79 -28.81
C LYS A 28 -25.39 -18.81 -29.70
N SER A 29 -26.37 -19.33 -30.45
CA SER A 29 -27.20 -18.52 -31.34
C SER A 29 -28.14 -17.60 -30.56
N LYS A 30 -28.83 -18.10 -29.53
CA LYS A 30 -29.78 -17.30 -28.73
C LYS A 30 -29.10 -16.19 -27.93
N LEU A 31 -27.85 -16.39 -27.49
CA LEU A 31 -27.07 -15.41 -26.73
C LEU A 31 -26.21 -14.48 -27.61
N GLY A 32 -26.25 -14.63 -28.94
CA GLY A 32 -25.50 -13.78 -29.86
C GLY A 32 -23.98 -13.93 -29.77
N LEU A 33 -23.48 -15.09 -29.34
CA LEU A 33 -22.04 -15.34 -29.19
C LEU A 33 -21.43 -15.78 -30.53
N SER A 34 -20.34 -15.14 -30.94
CA SER A 34 -19.69 -15.42 -32.23
C SER A 34 -18.98 -16.77 -32.29
N VAL A 35 -18.60 -17.32 -31.13
CA VAL A 35 -17.73 -18.49 -31.02
C VAL A 35 -18.22 -19.45 -29.94
N ARG A 36 -18.04 -20.74 -30.21
CA ARG A 36 -18.59 -21.82 -29.38
C ARG A 36 -17.90 -22.00 -28.03
N TYR A 37 -16.58 -21.80 -27.99
CA TYR A 37 -15.79 -22.00 -26.76
C TYR A 37 -16.23 -21.05 -25.63
N ARG A 38 -16.83 -19.89 -25.94
CA ARG A 38 -17.40 -18.98 -24.93
C ARG A 38 -18.57 -19.63 -24.18
N VAL A 39 -19.48 -20.28 -24.90
CA VAL A 39 -20.59 -21.04 -24.29
C VAL A 39 -20.05 -22.23 -23.51
N ALA A 40 -19.02 -22.89 -24.03
CA ALA A 40 -18.38 -24.01 -23.35
C ALA A 40 -17.74 -23.60 -22.01
N ARG A 41 -17.03 -22.47 -21.96
CA ARG A 41 -16.50 -21.88 -20.71
C ARG A 41 -17.60 -21.52 -19.73
N LEU A 42 -18.68 -20.88 -20.19
CA LEU A 42 -19.84 -20.56 -19.34
C LEU A 42 -20.44 -21.82 -18.73
N ALA A 43 -20.61 -22.88 -19.52
CA ALA A 43 -21.13 -24.16 -19.03
C ALA A 43 -20.21 -24.77 -17.97
N ILE A 44 -18.91 -24.86 -18.24
CA ILE A 44 -17.95 -25.42 -17.29
C ILE A 44 -17.92 -24.59 -16.00
N GLY A 45 -17.88 -23.26 -16.09
CA GLY A 45 -17.92 -22.37 -14.94
C GLY A 45 -19.18 -22.53 -14.11
N ARG A 46 -20.36 -22.53 -14.76
CA ARG A 46 -21.66 -22.76 -14.10
C ARG A 46 -21.70 -24.10 -13.38
N SER A 47 -21.11 -25.13 -13.97
CA SER A 47 -21.00 -26.46 -13.39
C SER A 47 -20.01 -26.52 -12.23
N LEU A 48 -18.87 -25.84 -12.31
CA LEU A 48 -17.87 -25.78 -11.22
C LEU A 48 -18.40 -25.03 -10.00
N GLY A 49 -19.38 -24.14 -10.17
CA GLY A 49 -20.06 -23.47 -9.06
C GLY A 49 -21.03 -24.34 -8.27
N GLU A 50 -21.34 -25.56 -8.74
CA GLU A 50 -22.18 -26.51 -8.00
C GLU A 50 -21.35 -27.26 -6.94
N PRO A 51 -21.91 -27.52 -5.74
CA PRO A 51 -21.17 -28.14 -4.62
C PRO A 51 -20.85 -29.62 -4.83
N THR A 52 -21.31 -30.23 -5.92
CA THR A 52 -21.13 -31.65 -6.24
C THR A 52 -20.32 -31.82 -7.52
N PHE A 53 -19.59 -32.92 -7.67
CA PHE A 53 -18.93 -33.28 -8.92
C PHE A 53 -19.89 -34.01 -9.87
N PRO A 54 -19.87 -33.75 -11.19
CA PRO A 54 -20.71 -34.45 -12.15
C PRO A 54 -20.21 -35.89 -12.33
N THR A 55 -20.94 -36.88 -11.84
CA THR A 55 -20.54 -38.31 -11.89
C THR A 55 -21.14 -39.08 -13.08
N GLN A 56 -22.05 -38.46 -13.83
CA GLN A 56 -22.71 -39.09 -14.97
C GLN A 56 -21.69 -39.56 -16.02
N ASN A 57 -21.91 -40.75 -16.57
CA ASN A 57 -21.17 -41.20 -17.74
C ASN A 57 -21.76 -40.55 -18.98
N VAL A 58 -20.90 -39.85 -19.71
CA VAL A 58 -21.28 -38.96 -20.81
C VAL A 58 -20.48 -39.37 -22.04
N ASP A 59 -21.16 -39.54 -23.18
CA ASP A 59 -20.49 -39.83 -24.44
C ASP A 59 -19.58 -38.67 -24.89
N SER A 60 -18.71 -38.93 -25.86
CA SER A 60 -17.79 -37.95 -26.42
C SER A 60 -18.14 -37.62 -27.88
N GLN A 61 -19.42 -37.51 -28.23
CA GLN A 61 -19.87 -37.24 -29.61
C GLN A 61 -20.02 -35.75 -29.95
N GLY A 62 -19.69 -34.85 -29.02
CA GLY A 62 -19.62 -33.42 -29.31
C GLY A 62 -18.44 -33.05 -30.22
N ARG A 63 -18.58 -31.95 -30.95
CA ARG A 63 -17.50 -31.36 -31.76
C ARG A 63 -16.37 -30.88 -30.84
N SER A 64 -15.14 -31.20 -31.23
CA SER A 64 -13.93 -30.87 -30.48
C SER A 64 -13.54 -29.39 -30.55
N ILE A 65 -12.95 -28.90 -29.46
CA ILE A 65 -12.31 -27.59 -29.33
C ILE A 65 -10.88 -27.81 -28.82
N LYS A 66 -9.89 -27.20 -29.48
CA LYS A 66 -8.49 -27.25 -29.00
C LYS A 66 -8.33 -26.48 -27.69
N GLY A 67 -7.40 -26.92 -26.83
CA GLY A 67 -7.17 -26.39 -25.50
C GLY A 67 -6.80 -24.90 -25.47
N ASP A 68 -5.97 -24.45 -26.41
CA ASP A 68 -5.61 -23.04 -26.61
C ASP A 68 -6.83 -22.14 -26.82
N LEU A 69 -7.78 -22.56 -27.66
CA LEU A 69 -9.04 -21.87 -27.88
C LEU A 69 -9.99 -22.03 -26.68
N MET A 70 -10.06 -23.24 -26.13
CA MET A 70 -10.98 -23.59 -25.05
C MET A 70 -10.67 -22.83 -23.76
N PHE A 71 -9.39 -22.64 -23.41
CA PHE A 71 -8.97 -22.07 -22.14
C PHE A 71 -8.24 -20.73 -22.29
N GLY A 72 -7.70 -20.39 -23.46
CA GLY A 72 -6.99 -19.14 -23.70
C GLY A 72 -5.56 -19.19 -23.16
N ILE A 73 -4.61 -18.64 -23.92
CA ILE A 73 -3.16 -18.72 -23.61
C ILE A 73 -2.81 -18.00 -22.30
N ASP A 74 -3.56 -16.96 -21.92
CA ASP A 74 -3.30 -16.19 -20.69
C ASP A 74 -4.02 -16.76 -19.46
N GLU A 75 -5.14 -17.47 -19.66
CA GLU A 75 -6.05 -17.91 -18.57
C GLU A 75 -6.00 -19.42 -18.31
N TYR A 76 -5.31 -20.20 -19.15
CA TYR A 76 -5.32 -21.65 -19.04
C TYR A 76 -4.78 -22.21 -17.70
N PRO A 77 -3.80 -21.62 -16.98
CA PRO A 77 -3.36 -22.17 -15.70
C PRO A 77 -4.49 -22.12 -14.66
N LEU A 78 -5.33 -21.08 -14.71
CA LEU A 78 -6.51 -20.94 -13.85
C LEU A 78 -7.55 -22.02 -14.16
N TRP A 79 -7.92 -22.20 -15.43
CA TRP A 79 -8.88 -23.23 -15.84
C TRP A 79 -8.42 -24.65 -15.46
N VAL A 80 -7.15 -24.96 -15.73
CA VAL A 80 -6.56 -26.25 -15.38
C VAL A 80 -6.52 -26.43 -13.86
N GLY A 81 -6.13 -25.39 -13.11
CA GLY A 81 -6.12 -25.39 -11.65
C GLY A 81 -7.49 -25.66 -11.04
N LEU A 82 -8.55 -25.01 -11.54
CA LEU A 82 -9.93 -25.21 -11.09
C LEU A 82 -10.41 -26.64 -11.36
N LEU A 83 -10.16 -27.17 -12.56
CA LEU A 83 -10.57 -28.52 -12.94
C LEU A 83 -9.82 -29.59 -12.14
N ILE A 84 -8.50 -29.45 -11.95
CA ILE A 84 -7.72 -30.37 -11.12
C ILE A 84 -8.16 -30.30 -9.66
N THR A 85 -8.47 -29.11 -9.14
CA THR A 85 -8.97 -28.94 -7.77
C THR A 85 -10.31 -29.64 -7.60
N SER A 86 -11.23 -29.46 -8.55
CA SER A 86 -12.53 -30.16 -8.59
C SER A 86 -12.35 -31.68 -8.58
N ILE A 87 -11.44 -32.23 -9.40
CA ILE A 87 -11.12 -33.65 -9.43
C ILE A 87 -10.57 -34.13 -8.07
N LYS A 88 -9.57 -33.44 -7.51
CA LYS A 88 -8.91 -33.84 -6.25
C LYS A 88 -9.85 -33.84 -5.05
N GLN A 89 -10.83 -32.95 -5.02
CA GLN A 89 -11.81 -32.89 -3.94
C GLN A 89 -12.76 -34.08 -3.94
N HIS A 90 -13.02 -34.69 -5.11
CA HIS A 90 -14.10 -35.67 -5.27
C HIS A 90 -13.62 -37.07 -5.69
N VAL A 91 -12.39 -37.20 -6.16
CA VAL A 91 -11.79 -38.49 -6.55
C VAL A 91 -10.66 -38.81 -5.57
N PRO A 92 -10.80 -39.85 -4.73
CA PRO A 92 -9.73 -40.28 -3.83
C PRO A 92 -8.51 -40.76 -4.63
N LYS A 93 -7.35 -40.13 -4.41
CA LYS A 93 -6.07 -40.41 -5.11
C LYS A 93 -6.21 -40.41 -6.65
N PRO A 94 -6.53 -39.26 -7.27
CA PRO A 94 -6.75 -39.20 -8.71
C PRO A 94 -5.42 -39.39 -9.46
N GLU A 95 -5.44 -40.23 -10.49
CA GLU A 95 -4.36 -40.27 -11.48
C GLU A 95 -4.53 -39.08 -12.45
N LEU A 96 -3.62 -38.12 -12.35
CA LEU A 96 -3.67 -36.89 -13.14
C LEU A 96 -3.03 -37.13 -14.51
N SER A 97 -3.90 -37.38 -15.49
CA SER A 97 -3.56 -37.50 -16.91
C SER A 97 -4.42 -36.56 -17.76
N ILE A 98 -4.02 -36.36 -19.02
CA ILE A 98 -4.83 -35.60 -19.99
C ILE A 98 -6.21 -36.24 -20.16
N ALA A 99 -6.29 -37.58 -20.16
CA ALA A 99 -7.56 -38.30 -20.27
C ALA A 99 -8.49 -38.01 -19.08
N THR A 100 -7.95 -37.94 -17.86
CA THR A 100 -8.69 -37.56 -16.65
C THR A 100 -9.22 -36.13 -16.78
N LEU A 101 -8.40 -35.19 -17.25
CA LEU A 101 -8.81 -33.80 -17.46
C LEU A 101 -9.88 -33.67 -18.56
N GLN A 102 -9.71 -34.34 -19.69
CA GLN A 102 -10.70 -34.37 -20.77
C GLN A 102 -12.04 -34.93 -20.29
N ASN A 103 -12.02 -35.96 -19.44
CA ASN A 103 -13.23 -36.53 -18.85
C ASN A 103 -13.91 -35.53 -17.92
N ALA A 104 -13.16 -34.85 -17.05
CA ALA A 104 -13.71 -33.81 -16.17
C ALA A 104 -14.32 -32.64 -16.97
N VAL A 105 -13.62 -32.14 -18.00
CA VAL A 105 -14.12 -31.09 -18.89
C VAL A 105 -15.43 -31.52 -19.55
N ARG A 106 -15.49 -32.74 -20.09
CA ARG A 106 -16.69 -33.29 -20.73
C ARG A 106 -17.88 -33.31 -19.78
N ARG A 107 -17.69 -33.85 -18.57
CA ARG A 107 -18.75 -33.98 -17.56
C ARG A 107 -19.19 -32.63 -17.03
N HIS A 108 -18.26 -31.72 -16.75
CA HIS A 108 -18.58 -30.36 -16.31
C HIS A 108 -19.32 -29.58 -17.38
N TRP A 109 -18.86 -29.62 -18.63
CA TRP A 109 -19.55 -28.97 -19.75
C TRP A 109 -20.95 -29.55 -19.95
N HIS A 110 -21.09 -30.89 -19.97
CA HIS A 110 -22.40 -31.54 -20.12
C HIS A 110 -23.39 -31.11 -19.05
N ARG A 111 -23.04 -31.22 -17.77
CA ARG A 111 -23.92 -30.75 -16.69
C ARG A 111 -24.21 -29.25 -16.80
N GLY A 112 -23.15 -28.48 -17.03
CA GLY A 112 -23.21 -27.03 -17.11
C GLY A 112 -24.16 -26.50 -18.17
N ILE A 113 -24.19 -27.12 -19.34
CA ILE A 113 -25.04 -26.63 -20.43
C ILE A 113 -26.53 -26.83 -20.14
N TYR A 114 -26.89 -27.90 -19.42
CA TYR A 114 -28.28 -28.10 -18.99
C TYR A 114 -28.67 -27.15 -17.86
N LEU A 115 -27.76 -26.85 -16.92
CA LEU A 115 -27.99 -25.80 -15.93
C LEU A 115 -28.21 -24.44 -16.60
N LEU A 116 -27.41 -24.10 -17.62
CA LEU A 116 -27.62 -22.89 -18.41
C LEU A 116 -28.92 -22.92 -19.22
N LEU A 117 -29.35 -24.09 -19.69
CA LEU A 117 -30.63 -24.24 -20.37
C LEU A 117 -31.82 -24.00 -19.43
N ASP A 118 -31.71 -24.46 -18.19
CA ASP A 118 -32.73 -24.20 -17.17
C ASP A 118 -32.74 -22.72 -16.77
N ASP A 119 -31.57 -22.10 -16.59
CA ASP A 119 -31.44 -20.66 -16.35
C ASP A 119 -32.01 -19.84 -17.53
N TRP A 120 -31.86 -20.32 -18.78
CA TRP A 120 -32.46 -19.71 -19.98
C TRP A 120 -33.98 -19.81 -20.01
N LYS A 121 -34.55 -20.94 -19.56
CA LYS A 121 -36.01 -21.08 -19.44
C LYS A 121 -36.53 -20.22 -18.29
N GLU A 122 -35.83 -20.16 -17.17
CA GLU A 122 -36.17 -19.31 -16.02
C GLU A 122 -36.18 -17.82 -16.40
N SER A 123 -35.29 -17.40 -17.30
CA SER A 123 -35.25 -16.02 -17.80
C SER A 123 -36.44 -15.65 -18.70
N GLY A 124 -37.33 -16.61 -19.02
CA GLY A 124 -38.38 -16.43 -20.01
C GLY A 124 -37.84 -16.38 -21.44
N GLU A 125 -36.69 -16.99 -21.69
CA GLU A 125 -35.96 -16.95 -22.96
C GLU A 125 -35.53 -15.53 -23.39
N ASP A 126 -35.33 -14.64 -22.42
CA ASP A 126 -34.82 -13.29 -22.66
C ASP A 126 -33.30 -13.22 -22.39
N PRO A 127 -32.48 -12.76 -23.36
CA PRO A 127 -31.02 -12.64 -23.19
C PRO A 127 -30.57 -11.74 -22.06
N ARG A 128 -31.27 -10.62 -21.81
CA ARG A 128 -30.86 -9.69 -20.75
C ARG A 128 -31.11 -10.29 -19.38
N LYS A 129 -32.31 -10.82 -19.15
CA LYS A 129 -32.66 -11.52 -17.91
C LYS A 129 -31.80 -12.75 -17.67
N PHE A 130 -31.39 -13.45 -18.72
CA PHE A 130 -30.46 -14.57 -18.61
C PHE A 130 -29.11 -14.12 -18.04
N TRP A 131 -28.54 -13.03 -18.56
CA TRP A 131 -27.29 -12.49 -18.01
C TRP A 131 -27.44 -11.96 -16.59
N GLU A 132 -28.57 -11.35 -16.25
CA GLU A 132 -28.88 -10.96 -14.87
C GLU A 132 -28.92 -12.17 -13.92
N ILE A 133 -29.55 -13.28 -14.33
CA ILE A 133 -29.55 -14.53 -13.56
C ILE A 133 -28.11 -15.06 -13.40
N GLN A 134 -27.32 -15.09 -14.48
CA GLN A 134 -25.94 -15.57 -14.42
C GLN A 134 -25.05 -14.70 -13.51
N VAL A 135 -25.14 -13.37 -13.62
CA VAL A 135 -24.28 -12.43 -12.87
C VAL A 135 -24.73 -12.32 -11.41
N TYR A 136 -26.01 -12.02 -11.17
CA TYR A 136 -26.48 -11.63 -9.84
C TYR A 136 -26.90 -12.82 -8.98
N ARG A 137 -27.47 -13.87 -9.56
CA ARG A 137 -28.00 -15.01 -8.80
C ARG A 137 -27.06 -16.21 -8.76
N ARG A 138 -26.41 -16.53 -9.89
CA ARG A 138 -25.58 -17.75 -10.00
C ARG A 138 -24.11 -17.49 -9.70
N ALA A 139 -23.53 -16.41 -10.23
CA ALA A 139 -22.17 -16.01 -9.91
C ALA A 139 -22.07 -15.27 -8.56
N MET A 140 -23.21 -14.80 -8.01
CA MET A 140 -23.28 -13.93 -6.83
C MET A 140 -22.30 -12.75 -6.93
N LEU A 141 -22.13 -12.21 -8.15
CA LEU A 141 -21.33 -11.02 -8.36
C LEU A 141 -22.09 -9.83 -7.79
N PRO A 142 -21.54 -9.11 -6.80
CA PRO A 142 -22.24 -7.99 -6.19
C PRO A 142 -22.54 -6.88 -7.21
N ASP A 143 -23.73 -6.25 -7.17
CA ASP A 143 -24.05 -5.03 -7.94
C ASP A 143 -23.04 -3.88 -7.70
N THR A 144 -22.40 -3.93 -6.53
CA THR A 144 -21.27 -3.12 -6.08
C THR A 144 -20.35 -4.04 -5.31
N VAL A 145 -19.04 -4.09 -5.60
CA VAL A 145 -18.07 -5.01 -4.97
C VAL A 145 -18.00 -4.80 -3.45
N THR A 146 -18.97 -5.34 -2.72
CA THR A 146 -18.97 -5.46 -1.27
C THR A 146 -18.39 -6.81 -0.95
N LYS A 147 -17.13 -6.82 -0.56
CA LYS A 147 -16.44 -8.03 -0.12
C LYS A 147 -17.13 -8.59 1.12
N LYS A 148 -17.88 -9.67 0.94
CA LYS A 148 -18.19 -10.60 2.03
C LYS A 148 -17.80 -12.00 1.61
N GLY A 149 -16.92 -12.59 2.41
CA GLY A 149 -16.77 -14.03 2.48
C GLY A 149 -16.67 -14.43 3.95
N LYS A 150 -17.23 -15.60 4.25
CA LYS A 150 -16.74 -16.52 5.29
C LYS A 150 -16.60 -17.87 4.56
N PHE A 151 -15.49 -18.61 4.68
CA PHE A 151 -15.07 -19.33 5.88
C PHE A 151 -13.56 -19.19 6.17
N GLY A 152 -13.22 -19.15 7.46
CA GLY A 152 -11.85 -19.02 7.98
C GLY A 152 -11.62 -17.63 8.57
N GLU A 153 -12.02 -17.44 9.82
CA GLU A 153 -11.84 -16.17 10.53
C GLU A 153 -10.36 -15.83 10.72
N LYS A 154 -9.88 -14.91 9.88
CA LYS A 154 -8.97 -13.84 10.30
C LYS A 154 -9.79 -12.55 10.18
N GLN A 155 -9.75 -11.69 11.20
CA GLN A 155 -10.29 -10.32 11.10
C GLN A 155 -9.79 -9.71 9.79
N ARG A 156 -10.70 -9.35 8.88
CA ARG A 156 -10.33 -8.78 7.58
C ARG A 156 -9.87 -7.35 7.78
N ASP A 157 -8.84 -6.97 7.07
CA ASP A 157 -8.34 -5.59 6.99
C ASP A 157 -9.38 -4.58 6.51
N GLU A 158 -10.54 -5.01 6.01
CA GLU A 158 -11.65 -4.14 5.58
C GLU A 158 -12.41 -3.47 6.73
N ASP A 159 -12.38 -4.03 7.94
CA ASP A 159 -12.94 -3.35 9.12
C ASP A 159 -11.98 -2.28 9.67
N PHE A 160 -10.73 -2.27 9.19
CA PHE A 160 -9.74 -1.26 9.52
C PHE A 160 -9.66 -0.32 8.33
N GLY A 161 -10.04 0.95 8.48
CA GLY A 161 -9.95 1.88 7.36
C GLY A 161 -10.53 3.24 7.70
N PHE A 162 -9.65 4.22 7.83
CA PHE A 162 -10.06 5.58 8.03
C PHE A 162 -10.21 6.28 6.66
N THR A 163 -11.45 6.45 6.20
CA THR A 163 -11.75 7.09 4.92
C THR A 163 -11.72 8.62 4.99
N GLY A 164 -11.86 9.17 6.21
CA GLY A 164 -11.92 10.61 6.48
C GLY A 164 -13.21 11.27 5.99
N VAL A 165 -13.69 12.28 6.72
CA VAL A 165 -14.82 13.12 6.31
C VAL A 165 -14.27 14.36 5.61
N ALA A 166 -14.77 14.63 4.40
CA ALA A 166 -14.42 15.83 3.66
C ALA A 166 -15.13 17.05 4.29
N LYS A 167 -14.33 17.96 4.85
CA LYS A 167 -14.76 19.23 5.45
C LYS A 167 -13.56 20.15 5.60
N PRO A 168 -13.72 21.48 5.74
CA PRO A 168 -12.60 22.37 5.98
C PRO A 168 -11.96 22.10 7.34
N VAL A 169 -10.63 21.98 7.36
CA VAL A 169 -9.83 21.74 8.57
C VAL A 169 -8.91 22.94 8.80
N TYR A 170 -9.03 23.54 9.97
CA TYR A 170 -8.26 24.74 10.32
C TYR A 170 -7.27 24.46 11.43
N VAL A 171 -6.06 25.00 11.33
CA VAL A 171 -5.11 25.06 12.44
C VAL A 171 -4.97 26.50 12.92
N ASN A 172 -5.17 26.71 14.21
CA ASN A 172 -4.94 27.98 14.88
C ASN A 172 -3.47 28.05 15.32
N LEU A 173 -2.74 29.03 14.80
CA LEU A 173 -1.32 29.21 15.11
C LEU A 173 -1.07 30.23 16.23
N GLY A 174 -2.10 30.91 16.72
CA GLY A 174 -1.98 31.98 17.71
C GLY A 174 -2.52 33.32 17.20
N LYS A 175 -2.03 34.42 17.78
CA LYS A 175 -2.51 35.78 17.47
C LYS A 175 -1.53 36.53 16.59
N GLU A 176 -2.04 37.32 15.65
CA GLU A 176 -1.18 38.21 14.86
C GLU A 176 -0.55 39.28 15.76
N VAL A 177 0.76 39.46 15.69
CA VAL A 177 1.47 40.45 16.54
C VAL A 177 1.03 41.86 16.19
N ASP A 178 0.82 42.12 14.90
CA ASP A 178 0.44 43.42 14.35
C ASP A 178 -1.09 43.66 14.42
N ALA A 179 -1.88 42.61 14.70
CA ALA A 179 -3.33 42.66 14.90
C ALA A 179 -3.78 41.70 16.04
N PRO A 180 -3.48 42.01 17.32
CA PRO A 180 -3.54 41.07 18.44
C PRO A 180 -4.96 40.60 18.83
N HIS A 181 -6.00 41.18 18.25
CA HIS A 181 -7.39 40.76 18.48
C HIS A 181 -7.85 39.62 17.57
N GLU A 182 -7.11 39.30 16.50
CA GLU A 182 -7.44 38.24 15.56
C GLU A 182 -6.55 37.01 15.78
N SER A 183 -7.18 35.85 15.94
CA SER A 183 -6.46 34.57 15.89
C SER A 183 -6.23 34.18 14.44
N TYR A 184 -4.98 33.88 14.10
CA TYR A 184 -4.64 33.42 12.76
C TYR A 184 -4.98 31.93 12.63
N ARG A 185 -5.93 31.64 11.74
CA ARG A 185 -6.36 30.29 11.38
C ARG A 185 -5.96 30.01 9.94
N HIS A 186 -5.23 28.92 9.74
CA HIS A 186 -4.84 28.45 8.41
C HIS A 186 -5.75 27.29 7.98
N LEU A 187 -6.30 27.37 6.76
CA LEU A 187 -7.05 26.27 6.14
C LEU A 187 -6.07 25.26 5.54
N VAL A 188 -6.01 24.06 6.11
CA VAL A 188 -5.00 23.03 5.76
C VAL A 188 -5.32 22.34 4.43
N ASN A 189 -6.57 21.95 4.23
CA ASN A 189 -6.99 21.03 3.17
C ASN A 189 -7.84 21.68 2.07
N GLY A 190 -7.73 23.00 1.94
CA GLY A 190 -8.45 23.81 0.97
C GLY A 190 -8.01 23.60 -0.48
N VAL A 191 -8.84 24.06 -1.42
CA VAL A 191 -8.55 24.00 -2.85
C VAL A 191 -7.30 24.81 -3.19
N GLY A 192 -6.46 24.26 -4.09
CA GLY A 192 -5.25 24.94 -4.56
C GLY A 192 -4.08 24.89 -3.58
N GLY A 193 -4.31 24.93 -2.27
CA GLY A 193 -3.26 24.93 -1.23
C GLY A 193 -2.70 23.55 -0.85
N SER A 194 -1.37 23.42 -0.75
CA SER A 194 -0.76 22.19 -0.25
C SER A 194 -1.03 22.02 1.26
N PRO A 195 -1.35 20.80 1.74
CA PRO A 195 -1.59 20.58 3.16
C PRO A 195 -0.30 20.40 3.98
N HIS A 196 0.86 20.26 3.33
CA HIS A 196 2.12 19.97 4.02
C HIS A 196 2.68 21.20 4.72
N MET A 197 3.35 20.95 5.84
CA MET A 197 3.78 21.98 6.80
C MET A 197 5.25 21.82 7.14
N ALA A 198 5.96 22.93 7.26
CA ALA A 198 7.35 22.96 7.71
C ALA A 198 7.53 23.90 8.89
N ILE A 199 8.16 23.41 9.95
CA ILE A 199 8.37 24.12 11.20
C ILE A 199 9.87 24.24 11.46
N MET A 200 10.39 25.45 11.46
CA MET A 200 11.81 25.76 11.55
C MET A 200 12.12 26.62 12.76
N GLY A 201 13.37 26.56 13.24
CA GLY A 201 13.88 27.42 14.30
C GLY A 201 14.79 26.69 15.28
N GLN A 202 15.51 27.45 16.10
CA GLN A 202 16.49 26.88 17.01
C GLN A 202 15.90 26.01 18.12
N SER A 203 16.75 25.28 18.84
CA SER A 203 16.34 24.56 20.04
C SER A 203 15.69 25.51 21.05
N GLY A 204 14.61 25.08 21.69
CA GLY A 204 13.89 25.89 22.69
C GLY A 204 12.99 27.00 22.13
N SER A 205 12.97 27.23 20.81
CA SER A 205 12.12 28.25 20.17
C SER A 205 10.62 27.93 20.23
N GLY A 206 10.29 26.64 20.38
CA GLY A 206 8.96 26.07 20.57
C GLY A 206 8.31 25.45 19.33
N LYS A 207 9.14 25.01 18.37
CA LYS A 207 8.73 24.14 17.24
C LYS A 207 7.87 22.95 17.67
N THR A 208 8.38 22.13 18.59
CA THR A 208 7.69 20.93 19.09
C THR A 208 6.38 21.30 19.78
N ARG A 209 6.30 22.46 20.44
CA ARG A 209 5.06 22.94 21.08
C ARG A 209 3.99 23.23 20.05
N ILE A 210 4.30 24.01 19.01
CA ILE A 210 3.30 24.34 17.97
C ILE A 210 2.93 23.11 17.14
N MET A 211 3.89 22.24 16.84
CA MET A 211 3.62 20.99 16.12
C MET A 211 2.60 20.13 16.88
N LYS A 212 2.84 19.86 18.17
CA LYS A 212 1.91 19.09 19.01
C LYS A 212 0.50 19.67 18.99
N GLU A 213 0.39 20.99 19.12
CA GLU A 213 -0.89 21.68 19.15
C GLU A 213 -1.63 21.57 17.80
N MET A 214 -0.93 21.72 16.68
CA MET A 214 -1.50 21.53 15.35
C MET A 214 -1.96 20.09 15.11
N LEU A 215 -1.20 19.09 15.57
CA LEU A 215 -1.60 17.68 15.46
C LEU A 215 -2.88 17.39 16.25
N LYS A 216 -2.98 17.90 17.48
CA LYS A 216 -4.19 17.77 18.31
C LYS A 216 -5.40 18.37 17.61
N GLN A 217 -5.28 19.61 17.12
CA GLN A 217 -6.36 20.29 16.42
C GLN A 217 -6.81 19.55 15.15
N MET A 218 -5.88 19.01 14.36
CA MET A 218 -6.22 18.23 13.17
C MET A 218 -6.90 16.91 13.54
N HIS A 219 -6.36 16.19 14.53
CA HIS A 219 -6.93 14.92 14.99
C HIS A 219 -8.33 15.12 15.59
N GLU A 220 -8.52 16.10 16.46
CA GLU A 220 -9.82 16.43 17.06
C GLU A 220 -10.87 16.78 16.00
N GLN A 221 -10.49 17.56 14.99
CA GLN A 221 -11.42 17.93 13.92
C GLN A 221 -11.75 16.74 13.01
N THR A 222 -10.81 15.85 12.71
CA THR A 222 -10.98 14.88 11.63
C THR A 222 -11.19 13.45 12.11
N GLY A 223 -10.63 13.08 13.25
CA GLY A 223 -10.41 11.71 13.70
C GLY A 223 -9.25 11.01 12.95
N ALA A 224 -8.52 11.72 12.09
CA ALA A 224 -7.49 11.12 11.25
C ALA A 224 -6.32 10.59 12.10
N PRO A 225 -5.88 9.34 11.88
CA PRO A 225 -4.71 8.79 12.56
C PRO A 225 -3.47 9.67 12.42
N VAL A 226 -2.65 9.73 13.47
CA VAL A 226 -1.40 10.48 13.49
C VAL A 226 -0.21 9.56 13.70
N ILE A 227 0.74 9.56 12.76
CA ILE A 227 2.04 8.90 12.90
C ILE A 227 3.06 9.98 13.25
N LEU A 228 3.50 10.03 14.51
CA LEU A 228 4.49 10.98 14.99
C LEU A 228 5.83 10.27 15.22
N LEU A 229 6.82 10.62 14.42
CA LEU A 229 8.20 10.15 14.54
C LEU A 229 9.00 11.11 15.40
N ASP A 230 9.46 10.66 16.56
CA ASP A 230 10.41 11.36 17.42
C ASP A 230 11.83 10.87 17.10
N LEU A 231 12.51 11.58 16.20
CA LEU A 231 13.90 11.28 15.84
C LEU A 231 14.91 11.93 16.80
N GLY A 232 14.42 12.73 17.76
CA GLY A 232 15.21 13.45 18.74
C GLY A 232 15.50 12.61 20.00
N LYS A 233 15.22 13.21 21.17
CA LYS A 233 15.57 12.64 22.48
C LYS A 233 14.52 11.68 23.05
N GLY A 234 13.35 11.54 22.42
CA GLY A 234 12.29 10.68 22.93
C GLY A 234 11.34 11.32 23.93
N ASP A 235 11.35 12.65 24.05
CA ASP A 235 10.51 13.38 24.99
C ASP A 235 9.01 13.26 24.64
N LEU A 236 8.68 13.07 23.36
CA LEU A 236 7.27 13.00 22.90
C LEU A 236 6.58 11.72 23.36
N ALA A 237 7.33 10.63 23.55
CA ALA A 237 6.81 9.36 24.05
C ALA A 237 6.45 9.41 25.55
N ASN A 238 6.80 10.47 26.26
CA ASN A 238 6.50 10.64 27.68
C ASN A 238 5.43 11.74 27.93
N ASP A 239 4.92 12.39 26.88
CA ASP A 239 3.91 13.43 26.96
C ASP A 239 2.50 12.81 26.99
N THR A 240 2.00 12.49 28.19
CA THR A 240 0.70 11.84 28.38
C THR A 240 -0.46 12.65 27.78
N ALA A 241 -0.40 13.98 27.89
CA ALA A 241 -1.43 14.86 27.33
C ALA A 241 -1.42 14.87 25.79
N LEU A 242 -0.29 14.58 25.15
CA LEU A 242 -0.22 14.35 23.70
C LEU A 242 -0.75 12.97 23.33
N ILE A 243 -0.32 11.93 24.06
CA ILE A 243 -0.73 10.54 23.84
C ILE A 243 -2.24 10.41 23.89
N ASP A 244 -2.87 10.94 24.95
CA ASP A 244 -4.33 10.86 25.16
C ASP A 244 -5.08 11.64 24.08
N ALA A 245 -4.61 12.85 23.74
CA ALA A 245 -5.26 13.70 22.75
C ALA A 245 -5.20 13.16 21.31
N LEU A 246 -4.23 12.30 21.01
CA LEU A 246 -4.09 11.65 19.70
C LEU A 246 -4.59 10.20 19.69
N GLU A 247 -5.05 9.69 20.84
CA GLU A 247 -5.37 8.27 21.08
C GLU A 247 -4.23 7.35 20.60
N ALA A 248 -2.98 7.77 20.81
CA ALA A 248 -1.82 7.16 20.18
C ALA A 248 -1.21 6.02 21.01
N LYS A 249 -0.71 4.99 20.32
CA LYS A 249 0.15 3.95 20.91
C LYS A 249 1.61 4.35 20.82
N ILE A 250 2.39 3.98 21.83
CA ILE A 250 3.82 4.29 21.89
C ILE A 250 4.62 3.09 21.38
N LEU A 251 5.62 3.34 20.54
CA LEU A 251 6.60 2.36 20.09
C LEU A 251 8.00 2.88 20.38
N ARG A 252 8.80 2.12 21.15
CA ARG A 252 10.19 2.46 21.46
C ARG A 252 11.13 1.58 20.65
N VAL A 253 11.56 2.06 19.49
CA VAL A 253 12.46 1.30 18.61
C VAL A 253 13.90 1.44 19.13
N PRO A 254 14.68 0.35 19.31
CA PRO A 254 14.44 -1.01 18.80
C PRO A 254 13.88 -2.04 19.81
N GLU A 255 13.49 -1.62 21.01
CA GLU A 255 12.89 -2.51 22.01
C GLU A 255 11.57 -3.10 21.49
N ASP A 256 10.74 -2.23 20.92
CA ASP A 256 9.51 -2.54 20.22
C ASP A 256 9.72 -2.43 18.71
N GLY A 257 9.86 -3.57 18.03
CA GLY A 257 9.82 -3.56 16.57
C GLY A 257 8.48 -3.03 16.05
N ILE A 258 8.54 -2.16 15.05
CA ILE A 258 7.36 -1.55 14.43
C ILE A 258 6.43 -2.67 13.92
N PRO A 259 5.18 -2.79 14.41
CA PRO A 259 4.27 -3.89 14.09
C PRO A 259 3.62 -3.69 12.72
N LEU A 260 4.42 -3.53 11.67
CA LEU A 260 4.00 -3.32 10.30
C LEU A 260 4.70 -4.34 9.39
N ASP A 261 3.92 -5.00 8.53
CA ASP A 261 4.44 -5.72 7.39
C ASP A 261 4.95 -4.73 6.34
N MET A 262 6.24 -4.38 6.45
CA MET A 262 6.92 -3.42 5.58
C MET A 262 6.94 -3.87 4.10
N PHE A 263 6.75 -5.16 3.83
CA PHE A 263 6.83 -5.76 2.50
C PHE A 263 5.47 -6.31 2.03
N TYR A 264 4.38 -5.76 2.57
CA TYR A 264 3.04 -6.27 2.36
C TYR A 264 2.64 -6.34 0.88
N GLY A 265 2.24 -7.54 0.45
CA GLY A 265 1.80 -7.82 -0.91
C GLY A 265 2.92 -7.87 -1.94
N SER A 266 4.19 -8.05 -1.51
CA SER A 266 5.31 -8.29 -2.43
C SER A 266 5.11 -9.55 -3.29
N ASN A 267 4.40 -10.55 -2.78
CA ASN A 267 4.14 -11.83 -3.43
C ASN A 267 2.97 -11.82 -4.44
N GLN A 268 2.33 -10.67 -4.67
CA GLN A 268 1.14 -10.61 -5.53
C GLN A 268 1.46 -10.91 -6.98
N ASN A 269 2.57 -10.38 -7.49
CA ASN A 269 3.12 -10.70 -8.81
C ASN A 269 4.63 -10.39 -8.84
N GLU A 270 5.30 -10.84 -9.89
CA GLU A 270 6.75 -10.73 -10.02
C GLU A 270 7.25 -9.28 -10.19
N GLU A 271 6.44 -8.40 -10.78
CA GLU A 271 6.76 -6.98 -10.97
C GLU A 271 6.76 -6.25 -9.62
N ILE A 272 5.71 -6.43 -8.81
CA ILE A 272 5.60 -5.87 -7.46
C ILE A 272 6.71 -6.43 -6.54
N ALA A 273 7.03 -7.72 -6.65
CA ALA A 273 8.14 -8.31 -5.92
C ALA A 273 9.46 -7.61 -6.27
N THR A 274 9.70 -7.39 -7.56
CA THR A 274 10.91 -6.73 -8.06
C THR A 274 10.99 -5.29 -7.58
N ASP A 275 9.90 -4.52 -7.67
CA ASP A 275 9.83 -3.15 -7.19
C ASP A 275 10.07 -3.05 -5.67
N THR A 276 9.48 -3.97 -4.90
CA THR A 276 9.67 -4.03 -3.44
C THR A 276 11.12 -4.34 -3.09
N VAL A 277 11.77 -5.24 -3.84
CA VAL A 277 13.21 -5.53 -3.67
C VAL A 277 14.08 -4.32 -4.04
N MET A 278 13.73 -3.57 -5.08
CA MET A 278 14.43 -2.33 -5.43
C MET A 278 14.28 -1.27 -4.34
N GLY A 279 13.07 -1.04 -3.84
CA GLY A 279 12.84 -0.13 -2.71
C GLY A 279 13.64 -0.51 -1.47
N PHE A 280 13.60 -1.80 -1.08
CA PHE A 280 14.42 -2.30 0.02
C PHE A 280 15.91 -2.11 -0.24
N ARG A 281 16.40 -2.42 -1.45
CA ARG A 281 17.81 -2.25 -1.83
C ARG A 281 18.25 -0.81 -1.67
N ASP A 282 17.44 0.15 -2.09
CA ASP A 282 17.77 1.57 -2.03
C ASP A 282 17.74 2.09 -0.58
N SER A 283 16.72 1.70 0.20
CA SER A 283 16.64 1.90 1.65
C SER A 283 17.84 1.32 2.40
N PHE A 284 18.22 0.08 2.11
CA PHE A 284 19.38 -0.58 2.70
C PHE A 284 20.68 0.12 2.31
N SER A 285 20.87 0.42 1.02
CA SER A 285 22.07 1.08 0.50
C SER A 285 22.31 2.46 1.14
N SER A 286 21.24 3.16 1.51
CA SER A 286 21.32 4.47 2.15
C SER A 286 21.87 4.43 3.58
N VAL A 287 21.81 3.28 4.25
CA VAL A 287 22.29 3.10 5.64
C VAL A 287 23.63 2.37 5.73
N VAL A 288 24.10 1.75 4.64
CA VAL A 288 25.44 1.14 4.60
C VAL A 288 26.52 2.22 4.68
N GLN A 289 27.50 2.05 5.59
CA GLN A 289 28.60 3.00 5.78
C GLN A 289 29.49 3.16 4.53
N SER A 290 29.69 2.07 3.79
CA SER A 290 30.42 2.07 2.52
C SER A 290 29.47 2.10 1.33
N LYS A 291 29.77 2.92 0.31
CA LYS A 291 29.02 2.89 -0.96
C LYS A 291 29.06 1.49 -1.57
N LEU A 292 27.89 0.87 -1.74
CA LEU A 292 27.77 -0.43 -2.38
C LEU A 292 28.13 -0.35 -3.87
N GLY A 293 28.93 -1.31 -4.34
CA GLY A 293 29.28 -1.46 -5.74
C GLY A 293 28.15 -2.13 -6.55
N ALA A 294 28.19 -1.98 -7.88
CA ALA A 294 27.16 -2.53 -8.77
C ALA A 294 26.95 -4.05 -8.59
N LYS A 295 28.04 -4.81 -8.41
CA LYS A 295 27.97 -6.26 -8.16
C LYS A 295 27.26 -6.60 -6.85
N GLN A 296 27.49 -5.82 -5.79
CA GLN A 296 26.84 -6.05 -4.50
C GLN A 296 25.34 -5.75 -4.57
N LEU A 297 24.97 -4.69 -5.28
CA LEU A 297 23.57 -4.33 -5.53
C LEU A 297 22.83 -5.39 -6.36
N ASP A 298 23.50 -5.96 -7.36
CA ASP A 298 22.94 -7.03 -8.20
C ASP A 298 22.78 -8.33 -7.40
N ASN A 299 23.81 -8.74 -6.64
CA ASN A 299 23.73 -9.89 -5.75
C ASN A 299 22.60 -9.75 -4.71
N LEU A 300 22.45 -8.57 -4.11
CA LEU A 300 21.38 -8.27 -3.16
C LEU A 300 20.00 -8.43 -3.81
N ARG A 301 19.83 -7.98 -5.07
CA ARG A 301 18.58 -8.18 -5.82
C ARG A 301 18.31 -9.65 -6.07
N GLU A 302 19.26 -10.37 -6.67
CA GLU A 302 19.09 -11.78 -7.05
C GLU A 302 18.84 -12.68 -5.84
N ALA A 303 19.48 -12.39 -4.70
CA ALA A 303 19.28 -13.12 -3.45
C ALA A 303 17.88 -12.93 -2.85
N LEU A 304 17.23 -11.77 -3.07
CA LEU A 304 15.97 -11.42 -2.41
C LEU A 304 14.75 -11.59 -3.32
N LYS A 305 14.91 -11.56 -4.65
CA LYS A 305 13.79 -11.71 -5.59
C LYS A 305 12.93 -12.96 -5.32
N PRO A 306 13.50 -14.17 -5.10
CA PRO A 306 12.69 -15.36 -4.82
C PRO A 306 11.93 -15.27 -3.49
N LEU A 307 12.56 -14.69 -2.46
CA LEU A 307 11.96 -14.50 -1.13
C LEU A 307 10.74 -13.59 -1.22
N PHE A 308 10.87 -12.44 -1.88
CA PHE A 308 9.80 -11.45 -1.96
C PHE A 308 8.63 -11.90 -2.86
N ALA A 309 8.91 -12.71 -3.89
CA ALA A 309 7.90 -13.22 -4.80
C ALA A 309 7.06 -14.37 -4.18
N SER A 310 7.60 -15.11 -3.21
CA SER A 310 6.99 -16.37 -2.75
C SER A 310 6.48 -16.32 -1.31
N ASN A 311 6.92 -15.36 -0.51
CA ASN A 311 6.65 -15.32 0.92
C ASN A 311 5.80 -14.11 1.31
N GLU A 312 4.98 -14.30 2.35
CA GLU A 312 4.28 -13.23 3.06
C GLU A 312 4.97 -12.98 4.39
N LYS A 313 4.73 -11.81 4.99
CA LYS A 313 5.22 -11.46 6.34
C LYS A 313 6.74 -11.64 6.46
N ILE A 314 7.46 -11.09 5.51
CA ILE A 314 8.92 -11.20 5.43
C ILE A 314 9.53 -10.38 6.56
N THR A 315 10.37 -11.03 7.36
CA THR A 315 11.16 -10.38 8.42
C THR A 315 12.57 -10.06 7.95
N LEU A 316 13.27 -9.19 8.67
CA LEU A 316 14.69 -8.93 8.41
C LEU A 316 15.56 -10.20 8.55
N GLU A 317 15.11 -11.16 9.35
CA GLU A 317 15.81 -12.44 9.54
C GLU A 317 15.65 -13.36 8.34
N ASN A 318 14.50 -13.28 7.66
CA ASN A 318 14.32 -13.95 6.37
C ASN A 318 15.22 -13.34 5.31
N VAL A 319 15.33 -11.99 5.28
CA VAL A 319 16.26 -11.28 4.38
C VAL A 319 17.70 -11.73 4.62
N ARG A 320 18.16 -11.74 5.88
CA ARG A 320 19.51 -12.22 6.25
C ARG A 320 19.76 -13.66 5.82
N SER A 321 18.79 -14.54 6.08
CA SER A 321 18.91 -15.97 5.76
C SER A 321 19.00 -16.20 4.26
N SER A 322 18.18 -15.49 3.48
CA SER A 322 18.20 -15.55 2.00
C SER A 322 19.52 -15.04 1.44
N LEU A 323 20.06 -13.94 1.99
CA LEU A 323 21.37 -13.42 1.62
C LEU A 323 22.50 -14.39 1.96
N SER A 324 22.50 -14.94 3.17
CA SER A 324 23.53 -15.90 3.61
C SER A 324 23.54 -17.12 2.70
N GLN A 325 22.37 -17.71 2.45
CA GLN A 325 22.23 -18.86 1.55
C GLN A 325 22.70 -18.56 0.13
N TYR A 326 22.36 -17.39 -0.41
CA TYR A 326 22.81 -16.98 -1.73
C TYR A 326 24.34 -16.81 -1.80
N TYR A 327 24.95 -16.22 -0.76
CA TYR A 327 26.40 -16.05 -0.69
C TYR A 327 27.12 -17.40 -0.60
N ASP A 328 26.60 -18.35 0.18
CA ASP A 328 27.17 -19.69 0.31
C ASP A 328 27.07 -20.49 -0.99
N ILE A 329 25.91 -20.48 -1.66
CA ILE A 329 25.70 -21.22 -2.93
C ILE A 329 26.60 -20.69 -4.04
N ASN A 330 26.87 -19.39 -4.05
CA ASN A 330 27.65 -18.73 -5.11
C ASN A 330 29.13 -18.49 -4.72
N ASP A 331 29.60 -19.06 -3.60
CA ASP A 331 30.97 -18.91 -3.07
C ASP A 331 31.43 -17.43 -2.99
N LEU A 332 30.52 -16.57 -2.51
CA LEU A 332 30.77 -15.14 -2.39
C LEU A 332 31.42 -14.81 -1.04
N LYS A 333 32.45 -13.96 -1.08
CA LYS A 333 33.09 -13.46 0.15
C LYS A 333 32.16 -12.51 0.90
N VAL A 334 32.17 -12.64 2.23
CA VAL A 334 31.51 -11.69 3.14
C VAL A 334 31.99 -10.27 2.85
N ASP A 335 31.03 -9.36 2.69
CA ASP A 335 31.27 -7.97 2.34
C ASP A 335 30.41 -7.03 3.20
N SER A 336 30.34 -5.76 2.82
CA SER A 336 29.58 -4.75 3.54
C SER A 336 28.07 -5.01 3.57
N VAL A 337 27.49 -5.72 2.60
CA VAL A 337 26.07 -6.11 2.64
C VAL A 337 25.86 -7.11 3.77
N MET A 338 26.68 -8.16 3.82
CA MET A 338 26.59 -9.19 4.85
C MET A 338 26.91 -8.64 6.25
N SER A 339 27.93 -7.78 6.39
CA SER A 339 28.22 -7.12 7.67
C SER A 339 27.05 -6.27 8.15
N THR A 340 26.48 -5.43 7.27
CA THR A 340 25.41 -4.51 7.66
C THR A 340 24.12 -5.24 8.00
N ILE A 341 23.73 -6.25 7.22
CA ILE A 341 22.52 -7.03 7.54
C ILE A 341 22.69 -7.79 8.86
N ASN A 342 23.88 -8.33 9.13
CA ASN A 342 24.16 -9.00 10.41
C ASN A 342 23.99 -8.04 11.60
N ASP A 343 24.53 -6.82 11.51
CA ASP A 343 24.39 -5.80 12.56
C ASP A 343 22.94 -5.38 12.77
N LEU A 344 22.19 -5.17 11.69
CA LEU A 344 20.78 -4.76 11.74
C LEU A 344 19.88 -5.86 12.35
N THR A 345 20.19 -7.13 12.08
CA THR A 345 19.42 -8.29 12.57
C THR A 345 19.67 -8.62 14.05
N GLN A 346 20.58 -7.90 14.73
CA GLN A 346 20.71 -7.99 16.19
C GLN A 346 19.50 -7.37 16.90
N TYR A 347 18.72 -6.56 16.20
CA TYR A 347 17.61 -5.79 16.74
C TYR A 347 16.32 -6.06 15.96
N LYS A 348 15.18 -5.99 16.64
CA LYS A 348 13.87 -6.15 16.00
C LYS A 348 13.41 -4.80 15.48
N ILE A 349 13.78 -4.46 14.24
CA ILE A 349 13.43 -3.17 13.62
C ILE A 349 11.92 -3.07 13.33
N PHE A 350 11.35 -4.14 12.77
CA PHE A 350 9.92 -4.26 12.49
C PHE A 350 9.45 -5.70 12.67
N LYS A 351 8.13 -5.89 12.80
CA LYS A 351 7.45 -7.18 12.90
C LYS A 351 6.20 -7.14 12.00
N PRO A 352 5.99 -8.10 11.10
CA PRO A 352 4.85 -8.13 10.18
C PRO A 352 3.55 -8.60 10.86
N ASP A 353 3.18 -7.90 11.93
CA ASP A 353 2.01 -8.18 12.76
C ASP A 353 0.75 -7.58 12.11
N TYR A 354 0.82 -6.33 11.65
CA TYR A 354 -0.27 -5.64 10.95
C TYR A 354 0.00 -5.45 9.47
N SER A 355 -1.06 -5.47 8.67
CA SER A 355 -1.00 -4.94 7.30
C SER A 355 -0.90 -3.40 7.33
N PRO A 356 -0.52 -2.75 6.21
CA PRO A 356 -0.50 -1.31 6.10
C PRO A 356 -1.84 -0.66 6.48
N GLN A 357 -2.96 -1.23 6.04
CA GLN A 357 -4.30 -0.74 6.35
C GLN A 357 -4.58 -0.73 7.87
N GLN A 358 -4.20 -1.81 8.55
CA GLN A 358 -4.31 -1.91 10.01
C GLN A 358 -3.37 -0.94 10.73
N PHE A 359 -2.12 -0.83 10.28
CA PHE A 359 -1.14 0.01 10.93
C PHE A 359 -1.48 1.50 10.79
N PHE A 360 -1.74 1.97 9.56
CA PHE A 360 -2.00 3.38 9.25
C PHE A 360 -3.40 3.86 9.64
N SER A 361 -4.31 2.96 10.04
CA SER A 361 -5.61 3.33 10.63
C SER A 361 -5.53 3.63 12.13
N ARG A 362 -4.32 3.67 12.71
CA ARG A 362 -4.08 3.91 14.14
C ARG A 362 -3.08 5.03 14.35
N SER A 363 -3.21 5.76 15.45
CA SER A 363 -2.24 6.76 15.86
C SER A 363 -1.05 6.10 16.57
N TRP A 364 0.16 6.54 16.23
CA TRP A 364 1.41 6.02 16.77
C TRP A 364 2.37 7.17 17.10
N ILE A 365 3.00 7.10 18.28
CA ILE A 365 4.18 7.88 18.62
C ILE A 365 5.36 6.92 18.63
N ILE A 366 6.26 7.07 17.66
CA ILE A 366 7.40 6.19 17.44
C ILE A 366 8.67 6.93 17.83
N THR A 367 9.35 6.48 18.87
CA THR A 367 10.61 7.07 19.32
C THR A 367 11.80 6.16 19.03
N PHE A 368 12.93 6.79 18.70
CA PHE A 368 14.19 6.14 18.38
C PHE A 368 15.34 6.60 19.28
N ALA A 369 15.04 7.10 20.48
CA ALA A 369 16.02 7.73 21.37
C ALA A 369 17.20 6.81 21.75
N HIS A 370 16.97 5.49 21.80
CA HIS A 370 17.98 4.48 22.14
C HIS A 370 18.48 3.68 20.92
N ALA A 371 17.98 3.98 19.71
CA ALA A 371 18.40 3.31 18.50
C ALA A 371 19.69 3.93 17.94
N HIS A 372 20.60 3.07 17.47
CA HIS A 372 21.71 3.50 16.62
C HIS A 372 21.18 4.15 15.33
N GLU A 373 21.96 5.09 14.77
CA GLU A 373 21.55 5.87 13.59
C GLU A 373 21.20 4.99 12.39
N THR A 374 21.97 3.92 12.13
CA THR A 374 21.69 2.96 11.05
C THR A 374 20.32 2.28 11.20
N ILE A 375 19.95 1.88 12.43
CA ILE A 375 18.66 1.23 12.74
C ILE A 375 17.53 2.24 12.58
N LYS A 376 17.69 3.43 13.17
CA LYS A 376 16.73 4.54 13.06
C LYS A 376 16.44 4.86 11.60
N ASN A 377 17.47 5.08 10.80
CA ASN A 377 17.33 5.45 9.40
C ASN A 377 16.66 4.33 8.59
N LEU A 378 17.08 3.08 8.76
CA LEU A 378 16.46 1.97 8.03
C LEU A 378 14.98 1.82 8.39
N ALA A 379 14.64 1.87 9.68
CA ALA A 379 13.26 1.78 10.14
C ALA A 379 12.37 2.86 9.52
N VAL A 380 12.87 4.11 9.51
CA VAL A 380 12.16 5.26 8.95
C VAL A 380 12.01 5.12 7.44
N PHE A 381 13.07 4.76 6.71
CA PHE A 381 13.00 4.59 5.26
C PHE A 381 12.03 3.48 4.84
N LEU A 382 12.07 2.34 5.52
CA LEU A 382 11.11 1.24 5.26
C LEU A 382 9.68 1.65 5.60
N LEU A 383 9.46 2.40 6.69
CA LEU A 383 8.15 2.93 7.03
C LEU A 383 7.63 3.92 5.97
N MET A 384 8.50 4.78 5.45
CA MET A 384 8.16 5.73 4.37
C MET A 384 7.85 5.00 3.05
N ASP A 385 8.60 3.95 2.72
CA ASP A 385 8.34 3.10 1.55
C ASP A 385 7.00 2.37 1.67
N ALA A 386 6.74 1.76 2.84
CA ALA A 386 5.48 1.09 3.12
C ALA A 386 4.29 2.06 3.05
N LEU A 387 4.45 3.29 3.57
CA LEU A 387 3.47 4.35 3.44
C LEU A 387 3.26 4.76 1.97
N ASN A 388 4.33 4.94 1.21
CA ASN A 388 4.26 5.31 -0.21
C ASN A 388 3.45 4.27 -1.01
N ILE A 389 3.76 2.97 -0.82
CA ILE A 389 3.04 1.87 -1.47
C ILE A 389 1.57 1.85 -1.04
N TYR A 390 1.30 2.03 0.25
CA TYR A 390 -0.06 2.07 0.79
C TYR A 390 -0.90 3.20 0.18
N MET A 391 -0.35 4.42 0.12
CA MET A 391 -1.04 5.58 -0.44
C MET A 391 -1.22 5.48 -1.96
N LYS A 392 -0.24 4.92 -2.69
CA LYS A 392 -0.36 4.64 -4.14
C LYS A 392 -1.55 3.73 -4.46
N ARG A 393 -1.81 2.73 -3.61
CA ARG A 393 -2.92 1.77 -3.75
C ARG A 393 -4.26 2.30 -3.24
N SER A 394 -4.25 3.38 -2.46
CA SER A 394 -5.47 3.99 -1.92
C SER A 394 -6.23 4.76 -2.99
N GLU A 395 -7.56 4.78 -2.90
CA GLU A 395 -8.39 5.66 -3.73
C GLU A 395 -8.13 7.14 -3.39
N GLU A 396 -8.52 8.04 -4.29
CA GLU A 396 -8.49 9.48 -3.97
C GLU A 396 -9.35 9.79 -2.74
N ALA A 397 -8.91 10.76 -1.94
CA ALA A 397 -9.69 11.19 -0.80
C ALA A 397 -10.90 12.01 -1.26
N PRO A 398 -12.09 11.79 -0.65
CA PRO A 398 -13.29 12.51 -1.03
C PRO A 398 -13.11 14.02 -0.80
N GLN A 399 -13.86 14.81 -1.56
CA GLN A 399 -13.92 16.26 -1.41
C GLN A 399 -15.35 16.68 -1.08
N ASP A 400 -15.49 17.78 -0.34
CA ASP A 400 -16.78 18.41 -0.11
C ASP A 400 -17.19 19.30 -1.30
N SER A 401 -18.35 19.95 -1.22
CA SER A 401 -18.85 20.84 -2.27
C SER A 401 -17.97 22.07 -2.53
N GLU A 402 -17.12 22.45 -1.56
CA GLU A 402 -16.18 23.56 -1.69
C GLU A 402 -14.78 23.09 -2.15
N GLY A 403 -14.61 21.78 -2.34
CA GLY A 403 -13.38 21.15 -2.79
C GLY A 403 -12.36 20.86 -1.69
N ASN A 404 -12.73 21.00 -0.41
CA ASN A 404 -11.86 20.62 0.70
C ASN A 404 -11.71 19.10 0.74
N ARG A 405 -10.47 18.62 0.74
CA ARG A 405 -10.18 17.18 0.68
C ARG A 405 -10.13 16.56 2.06
N ALA A 406 -10.71 15.38 2.24
CA ALA A 406 -10.61 14.66 3.50
C ALA A 406 -9.14 14.37 3.85
N ILE A 407 -8.74 14.74 5.08
CA ILE A 407 -7.47 14.30 5.66
C ILE A 407 -7.68 12.87 6.13
N ARG A 408 -6.85 11.94 5.67
CA ARG A 408 -6.91 10.51 6.01
C ARG A 408 -5.80 10.06 6.94
N LEU A 409 -4.65 10.73 6.90
CA LEU A 409 -3.48 10.39 7.69
C LEU A 409 -2.62 11.63 7.87
N VAL A 410 -2.13 11.84 9.09
CA VAL A 410 -1.13 12.87 9.38
C VAL A 410 0.19 12.20 9.75
N LEU A 411 1.22 12.43 8.94
CA LEU A 411 2.60 12.06 9.25
C LEU A 411 3.32 13.29 9.82
N ALA A 412 3.87 13.17 11.02
CA ALA A 412 4.63 14.21 11.69
C ALA A 412 6.03 13.71 12.04
N ILE A 413 7.05 14.53 11.80
CA ILE A 413 8.45 14.16 12.02
C ILE A 413 9.13 15.27 12.82
N ASP A 414 9.46 15.00 14.08
CA ASP A 414 10.31 15.88 14.89
C ASP A 414 11.78 15.61 14.62
N GLU A 415 12.60 16.66 14.62
CA GLU A 415 14.04 16.60 14.33
C GLU A 415 14.35 15.92 12.97
N ALA A 416 13.64 16.35 11.92
CA ALA A 416 13.65 15.77 10.58
C ALA A 416 14.96 15.93 9.79
N ARG A 417 15.99 16.59 10.34
CA ARG A 417 17.26 16.93 9.66
C ARG A 417 17.91 15.75 8.94
N HIS A 418 17.98 14.58 9.56
CA HIS A 418 18.66 13.42 8.99
C HIS A 418 17.89 12.90 7.77
N LEU A 419 16.56 12.84 7.87
CA LEU A 419 15.68 12.40 6.79
C LEU A 419 15.72 13.38 5.61
N LEU A 420 15.68 14.68 5.88
CA LEU A 420 15.77 15.72 4.85
C LEU A 420 17.11 15.74 4.11
N SER A 421 18.20 15.43 4.82
CA SER A 421 19.55 15.35 4.23
C SER A 421 19.82 14.02 3.49
N SER A 422 18.95 13.03 3.65
CA SER A 422 19.14 11.69 3.11
C SER A 422 18.91 11.66 1.59
N LYS A 423 19.50 10.66 0.91
CA LYS A 423 19.31 10.42 -0.53
C LYS A 423 18.16 9.46 -0.81
N HIS A 424 17.11 9.47 0.02
CA HIS A 424 16.00 8.55 -0.07
C HIS A 424 14.76 9.28 -0.57
N ASP A 425 14.22 8.83 -1.70
CA ASP A 425 13.16 9.55 -2.42
C ASP A 425 11.78 9.41 -1.76
N ALA A 426 11.58 8.48 -0.83
CA ALA A 426 10.23 8.19 -0.35
C ALA A 426 9.59 9.35 0.41
N LEU A 427 10.35 10.16 1.16
CA LEU A 427 9.77 11.36 1.78
C LEU A 427 9.27 12.34 0.71
N SER A 428 10.06 12.56 -0.34
CA SER A 428 9.71 13.44 -1.46
C SER A 428 8.48 12.95 -2.20
N ASP A 429 8.44 11.65 -2.51
CA ASP A 429 7.29 11.00 -3.12
C ASP A 429 6.03 11.13 -2.27
N ASN A 430 6.14 10.93 -0.96
CA ASN A 430 5.00 11.06 -0.05
C ASN A 430 4.42 12.49 -0.04
N ILE A 431 5.28 13.51 -0.03
CA ILE A 431 4.87 14.92 -0.06
C ILE A 431 4.30 15.30 -1.44
N ARG A 432 4.91 14.84 -2.53
CA ARG A 432 4.53 15.24 -3.89
C ARG A 432 3.28 14.52 -4.40
N LEU A 433 3.17 13.23 -4.17
CA LEU A 433 2.21 12.36 -4.86
C LEU A 433 0.92 12.12 -4.07
N HIS A 434 0.96 12.21 -2.73
CA HIS A 434 -0.12 11.68 -1.88
C HIS A 434 -1.04 12.74 -1.27
N ARG A 435 -0.89 14.00 -1.68
CA ARG A 435 -1.84 15.07 -1.35
C ARG A 435 -3.26 14.74 -1.83
N SER A 436 -3.43 14.12 -2.99
CA SER A 436 -4.76 13.72 -3.52
C SER A 436 -5.36 12.54 -2.76
N LYS A 437 -4.53 11.78 -2.04
CA LYS A 437 -4.92 10.64 -1.21
C LYS A 437 -5.25 11.03 0.23
N GLY A 438 -5.14 12.31 0.58
CA GLY A 438 -5.46 12.82 1.91
C GLY A 438 -4.32 12.70 2.94
N LEU A 439 -3.06 12.56 2.49
CA LEU A 439 -1.89 12.60 3.37
C LEU A 439 -1.52 14.04 3.71
N VAL A 440 -1.30 14.30 5.00
CA VAL A 440 -0.70 15.54 5.51
C VAL A 440 0.67 15.21 6.09
N VAL A 441 1.68 16.01 5.77
CA VAL A 441 3.06 15.81 6.26
C VAL A 441 3.49 17.07 7.00
N THR A 442 3.89 16.92 8.26
CA THR A 442 4.43 18.00 9.10
C THR A 442 5.87 17.70 9.46
N LEU A 443 6.78 18.59 9.11
CA LEU A 443 8.22 18.42 9.33
C LEU A 443 8.71 19.49 10.29
N ALA A 444 9.39 19.10 11.36
CA ALA A 444 10.08 20.04 12.23
C ALA A 444 11.61 19.84 12.15
N SER A 445 12.36 20.90 11.84
CA SER A 445 13.83 20.89 11.86
C SER A 445 14.41 22.15 12.47
N GLN A 446 15.68 22.07 12.88
CA GLN A 446 16.36 23.19 13.54
C GLN A 446 16.83 24.24 12.54
N SER A 447 17.40 23.82 11.40
CA SER A 447 17.89 24.71 10.37
C SER A 447 16.93 24.78 9.19
N PRO A 448 16.63 25.97 8.66
CA PRO A 448 15.98 26.11 7.36
C PRO A 448 16.77 25.44 6.24
N ASP A 449 18.11 25.42 6.32
CA ASP A 449 18.96 24.80 5.31
C ASP A 449 18.82 23.28 5.23
N ASP A 450 18.29 22.66 6.29
CA ASP A 450 17.98 21.23 6.24
C ASP A 450 16.95 20.92 5.13
N TYR A 451 16.13 21.90 4.74
CA TYR A 451 15.15 21.76 3.67
C TYR A 451 15.70 22.07 2.26
N ASP A 452 16.97 22.50 2.13
CA ASP A 452 17.66 22.74 0.85
C ASP A 452 18.15 21.43 0.17
N GLY A 453 17.51 20.30 0.51
CA GLY A 453 17.89 18.97 0.04
C GLY A 453 17.92 18.87 -1.50
N LYS A 454 18.54 17.79 -2.01
CA LYS A 454 18.88 17.61 -3.45
C LYS A 454 17.70 17.65 -4.44
N SER A 455 16.45 17.65 -3.98
CA SER A 455 15.28 17.91 -4.79
C SER A 455 14.66 19.24 -4.35
N ASP A 456 14.83 20.29 -5.16
CA ASP A 456 14.22 21.62 -4.96
C ASP A 456 12.66 21.55 -4.76
N ASP A 457 12.03 20.41 -5.09
CA ASP A 457 10.61 20.10 -5.03
C ASP A 457 9.95 20.18 -3.63
N TYR A 458 10.67 19.96 -2.51
CA TYR A 458 10.04 19.90 -1.19
C TYR A 458 9.37 21.23 -0.81
N LEU A 459 10.07 22.32 -1.09
CA LEU A 459 9.67 23.67 -0.71
C LEU A 459 8.43 24.13 -1.47
N GLU A 460 8.30 23.73 -2.73
CA GLU A 460 7.15 24.07 -3.58
C GLU A 460 5.87 23.37 -3.12
N ASN A 461 6.03 22.22 -2.44
CA ASN A 461 4.93 21.42 -1.92
C ASN A 461 4.60 21.74 -0.46
N ILE A 462 5.21 22.74 0.17
CA ILE A 462 4.83 23.19 1.53
C ILE A 462 3.81 24.32 1.41
N GLY A 463 2.61 24.12 1.97
CA GLY A 463 1.57 25.15 1.99
C GLY A 463 1.63 26.05 3.23
N LEU A 464 2.20 25.54 4.32
CA LEU A 464 2.33 26.29 5.57
C LEU A 464 3.78 26.24 6.12
N PRO A 465 4.62 27.22 5.78
CA PRO A 465 5.91 27.41 6.43
C PRO A 465 5.75 28.20 7.73
N ILE A 466 6.34 27.70 8.82
CA ILE A 466 6.38 28.33 10.14
C ILE A 466 7.85 28.43 10.53
N CYS A 467 8.36 29.63 10.74
CA CYS A 467 9.75 29.84 11.12
C CYS A 467 9.84 30.67 12.40
N PHE A 468 10.31 30.06 13.48
CA PHE A 468 10.69 30.74 14.72
C PHE A 468 12.09 31.36 14.58
N ASN A 469 12.59 31.92 15.68
CA ASN A 469 13.95 32.45 15.72
C ASN A 469 14.99 31.44 15.21
N THR A 470 15.80 31.90 14.25
CA THR A 470 16.95 31.20 13.71
C THR A 470 18.07 32.18 13.37
N ASN A 471 19.32 31.75 13.60
CA ASN A 471 20.53 32.47 13.19
C ASN A 471 20.89 32.24 11.71
N ALA A 472 20.13 31.42 10.98
CA ALA A 472 20.34 31.21 9.56
C ALA A 472 20.15 32.52 8.80
N VAL A 473 21.18 32.97 8.08
CA VAL A 473 21.17 34.25 7.38
C VAL A 473 20.56 34.06 6.00
N ALA A 474 19.29 34.45 5.85
CA ALA A 474 18.58 34.66 4.57
C ALA A 474 18.90 33.62 3.48
N THR A 475 18.77 32.35 3.84
CA THR A 475 19.10 31.23 2.97
C THR A 475 18.15 31.17 1.77
N LYS A 476 18.57 30.55 0.66
CA LYS A 476 17.73 30.40 -0.55
C LYS A 476 16.36 29.80 -0.19
N VAL A 477 16.35 28.84 0.74
CA VAL A 477 15.16 28.20 1.30
C VAL A 477 14.19 29.20 1.92
N LEU A 478 14.65 30.05 2.85
CA LEU A 478 13.79 31.01 3.53
C LEU A 478 13.21 32.04 2.56
N GLN A 479 14.01 32.48 1.59
CA GLN A 479 13.54 33.41 0.56
C GLN A 479 12.48 32.78 -0.34
N ASN A 480 12.66 31.51 -0.72
CA ASN A 480 11.69 30.76 -1.52
C ASN A 480 10.38 30.53 -0.75
N MET A 481 10.47 30.08 0.51
CA MET A 481 9.30 29.81 1.33
C MET A 481 8.52 31.09 1.68
N PHE A 482 9.19 32.16 2.11
CA PHE A 482 8.53 33.38 2.59
C PHE A 482 8.39 34.49 1.54
N LYS A 483 8.85 34.24 0.31
CA LYS A 483 8.77 35.15 -0.85
C LYS A 483 9.25 36.57 -0.55
N GLY A 484 10.26 36.71 0.32
CA GLY A 484 10.76 37.99 0.78
C GLY A 484 11.99 37.90 1.68
N LYS A 485 12.66 39.04 1.88
CA LYS A 485 13.80 39.17 2.82
C LYS A 485 13.27 39.45 4.22
N VAL A 486 12.99 38.38 4.95
CA VAL A 486 12.51 38.45 6.34
C VAL A 486 13.67 38.17 7.29
N GLN A 487 13.79 38.95 8.37
CA GLN A 487 14.80 38.75 9.40
C GLN A 487 14.23 37.91 10.55
N PHE A 488 14.75 36.68 10.71
CA PHE A 488 14.24 35.73 11.71
C PHE A 488 15.01 35.77 13.04
N SER A 489 16.25 36.28 13.04
CA SER A 489 17.13 36.27 14.22
C SER A 489 16.67 37.18 15.37
N SER A 490 15.79 38.15 15.08
CA SER A 490 15.24 39.09 16.06
C SER A 490 13.92 38.63 16.68
N LEU A 491 13.42 37.44 16.31
CA LEU A 491 12.17 36.92 16.86
C LEU A 491 12.32 36.54 18.34
N GLN A 492 11.36 36.98 19.15
CA GLN A 492 11.22 36.55 20.54
C GLN A 492 10.77 35.09 20.59
N ARG A 493 11.02 34.43 21.73
CA ARG A 493 10.51 33.08 21.98
C ARG A 493 8.99 33.08 21.87
N GLY A 494 8.42 32.06 21.21
CA GLY A 494 6.98 31.97 20.99
C GLY A 494 6.42 32.86 19.89
N VAL A 495 7.27 33.65 19.22
CA VAL A 495 6.89 34.39 18.02
C VAL A 495 7.51 33.72 16.78
N CYS A 496 6.71 33.51 15.75
CA CYS A 496 7.14 32.95 14.47
C CYS A 496 6.64 33.79 13.29
N PHE A 497 7.29 33.63 12.15
CA PHE A 497 6.73 34.04 10.86
C PHE A 497 5.95 32.90 10.21
N THR A 498 4.85 33.24 9.56
CA THR A 498 4.10 32.38 8.64
C THR A 498 3.61 33.20 7.44
N LEU A 499 2.89 32.59 6.50
CA LEU A 499 2.32 33.25 5.33
C LEU A 499 0.81 33.51 5.45
N LYS A 500 0.39 34.74 5.15
CA LYS A 500 -1.01 35.12 4.89
C LYS A 500 -1.06 35.83 3.55
N ASP A 501 -1.82 35.31 2.59
CA ASP A 501 -1.92 35.87 1.23
C ASP A 501 -0.56 36.13 0.56
N HIS A 502 0.34 35.15 0.67
CA HIS A 502 1.74 35.22 0.18
C HIS A 502 2.62 36.31 0.82
N ARG A 503 2.19 36.88 1.96
CA ARG A 503 2.98 37.84 2.74
C ARG A 503 3.39 37.22 4.07
N ALA A 504 4.63 37.45 4.46
CA ALA A 504 5.12 37.04 5.77
C ALA A 504 4.47 37.89 6.87
N ILE A 505 3.84 37.23 7.84
CA ILE A 505 3.22 37.85 9.01
C ILE A 505 3.80 37.27 10.30
N ARG A 506 3.79 38.07 11.38
CA ARG A 506 4.25 37.64 12.70
C ARG A 506 3.09 37.12 13.53
N ILE A 507 3.25 35.91 14.05
CA ILE A 507 2.29 35.26 14.92
C ILE A 507 2.93 35.04 16.30
N LYS A 508 2.24 35.48 17.34
CA LYS A 508 2.51 35.07 18.72
C LYS A 508 1.79 33.74 18.94
N ALA A 509 2.54 32.64 18.84
CA ALA A 509 2.01 31.29 18.92
C ALA A 509 1.72 30.84 20.35
N PHE A 510 2.52 31.32 21.29
CA PHE A 510 2.32 31.10 22.72
C PHE A 510 2.99 32.20 23.52
N GLU A 511 2.56 32.32 24.78
CA GLU A 511 3.19 33.20 25.78
C GLU A 511 4.51 32.66 26.30
#